data_AF-A0A8S2M804-F1
#
_entry.id   AF-A0A8S2M804-F1
#
_cell.length_a   1.000
_cell.length_b   1.000
_cell.length_c   1.000
_cell.angle_alpha   90.00
_cell.angle_beta   90.00
_cell.angle_gamma   90.00
#
_symmetry.space_group_name_H-M   'P 1'
#
loop_
_entity.id
_entity.type
_entity.pdbx_description
1 polymer ?
#
loop_
_entity_poly.entity_id
_entity_poly.type
_entity_poly.pdbx_seq_one_letter_code
_entity_poly.pdbx_strand_id
1 'polypeptide(L)'
;NELKKQLTMKYIPLPPLDFNDHFRHTDAEYYMLAGINKVNFEHLCATVNMRNTDNRSLSMAVGCLLVKLRLGEPNTVLATLFSFSDKRTVGHILDRARIALLRDFVPDNLGFQHITRDQVINEHTRSLVKQLLCDGTKINASTTVPDFPKLTEDNLREITLGVFQLKQARSYTIEHITDDGDDIVPDAC
;
A
#
# COMPACT_ATOMS: atom_id res chain seq x y z
N ASN A 1 -33.20 -26.74 -35.02
CA ASN A 1 -31.90 -26.17 -35.44
C ASN A 1 -31.88 -24.65 -35.52
N GLU A 2 -33.02 -23.96 -35.61
CA GLU A 2 -33.04 -22.48 -35.57
C GLU A 2 -32.95 -21.89 -34.15
N LEU A 3 -33.54 -22.58 -33.15
CA LEU A 3 -33.51 -22.16 -31.73
C LEU A 3 -32.11 -22.19 -31.09
N LYS A 4 -31.23 -23.10 -31.50
CA LYS A 4 -29.82 -23.14 -31.03
C LYS A 4 -28.98 -21.99 -31.60
N LYS A 5 -29.40 -21.39 -32.72
CA LYS A 5 -28.74 -20.26 -33.38
C LYS A 5 -29.16 -18.91 -32.79
N GLN A 6 -30.32 -18.86 -32.12
CA GLN A 6 -30.80 -17.67 -31.41
C GLN A 6 -30.39 -17.63 -29.93
N LEU A 7 -30.12 -18.79 -29.32
CA LEU A 7 -29.60 -18.89 -27.93
C LEU A 7 -28.09 -18.66 -27.80
N THR A 8 -27.35 -18.48 -28.90
CA THR A 8 -26.09 -17.75 -28.88
C THR A 8 -26.39 -16.26 -28.78
N MET A 9 -27.04 -15.86 -27.69
CA MET A 9 -26.87 -14.52 -27.16
C MET A 9 -25.36 -14.33 -27.09
N LYS A 10 -24.79 -13.49 -27.98
CA LYS A 10 -23.35 -13.32 -28.16
C LYS A 10 -22.76 -13.03 -26.78
N TYR A 11 -22.26 -14.06 -26.11
CA TYR A 11 -21.42 -13.90 -24.95
C TYR A 11 -20.14 -13.30 -25.51
N ILE A 12 -20.09 -11.97 -25.52
CA ILE A 12 -18.86 -11.23 -25.76
C ILE A 12 -18.14 -11.35 -24.42
N PRO A 13 -17.11 -12.21 -24.30
CA PRO A 13 -16.35 -12.27 -23.06
C PRO A 13 -15.87 -10.86 -22.75
N LEU A 14 -16.10 -10.41 -21.51
CA LEU A 14 -15.62 -9.11 -21.09
C LEU A 14 -14.11 -9.12 -21.33
N PRO A 15 -13.59 -8.14 -22.09
CA PRO A 15 -12.22 -8.24 -22.54
C PRO A 15 -11.32 -8.02 -21.29
N PRO A 16 -10.14 -8.65 -21.22
CA PRO A 16 -9.35 -8.69 -19.98
C PRO A 16 -8.98 -7.31 -19.44
N LEU A 17 -8.60 -7.23 -18.17
CA LEU A 17 -8.07 -5.99 -17.65
C LEU A 17 -6.73 -5.68 -18.32
N ASP A 18 -6.66 -4.53 -18.97
CA ASP A 18 -5.53 -4.16 -19.83
C ASP A 18 -5.17 -2.70 -19.65
N PHE A 19 -3.98 -2.46 -19.10
CA PHE A 19 -3.41 -1.14 -18.83
C PHE A 19 -2.48 -0.66 -19.97
N ASN A 20 -2.35 -1.39 -21.08
CA ASN A 20 -1.64 -0.91 -22.27
C ASN A 20 -2.50 0.03 -23.10
N ASP A 21 -3.79 -0.28 -23.19
CA ASP A 21 -4.74 0.58 -23.89
C ASP A 21 -5.27 1.65 -22.93
N HIS A 22 -4.71 2.85 -23.09
CA HIS A 22 -5.03 4.00 -22.24
C HIS A 22 -6.47 4.50 -22.45
N PHE A 23 -7.16 4.08 -23.52
CA PHE A 23 -8.56 4.45 -23.77
C PHE A 23 -9.56 3.46 -23.19
N ARG A 24 -9.06 2.32 -22.68
CA ARG A 24 -9.90 1.21 -22.24
C ARG A 24 -10.55 1.43 -20.89
N HIS A 25 -9.92 2.24 -20.03
CA HIS A 25 -10.42 2.55 -18.69
C HIS A 25 -10.55 4.05 -18.49
N THR A 26 -11.65 4.44 -17.85
CA THR A 26 -11.91 5.78 -17.34
C THR A 26 -11.06 6.07 -16.10
N ASP A 27 -10.88 7.35 -15.77
CA ASP A 27 -10.18 7.76 -14.54
C ASP A 27 -10.80 7.15 -13.27
N ALA A 28 -12.13 6.98 -13.25
CA ALA A 28 -12.85 6.35 -12.15
C ALA A 28 -12.48 4.87 -11.99
N GLU A 29 -12.33 4.15 -13.09
CA GLU A 29 -11.88 2.75 -13.08
C GLU A 29 -10.41 2.64 -12.65
N TYR A 30 -9.55 3.55 -13.09
CA TYR A 30 -8.16 3.65 -12.60
C TYR A 30 -8.11 3.84 -11.08
N TYR A 31 -8.91 4.74 -10.51
CA TYR A 31 -8.99 4.92 -9.06
C TYR A 31 -9.53 3.68 -8.34
N MET A 32 -10.57 3.05 -8.89
CA MET A 32 -11.18 1.86 -8.29
C MET A 32 -10.18 0.70 -8.22
N LEU A 33 -9.49 0.45 -9.34
CA LEU A 33 -8.64 -0.71 -9.52
C LEU A 33 -7.23 -0.51 -8.98
N ALA A 34 -6.60 0.62 -9.31
CA ALA A 34 -5.19 0.90 -9.01
C ALA A 34 -4.99 1.90 -7.86
N GLY A 35 -6.05 2.59 -7.42
CA GLY A 35 -5.98 3.58 -6.34
C GLY A 35 -5.42 4.94 -6.73
N ILE A 36 -5.09 5.15 -8.01
CA ILE A 36 -4.54 6.40 -8.54
C ILE A 36 -5.25 6.76 -9.85
N ASN A 37 -5.31 8.05 -10.19
CA ASN A 37 -5.82 8.46 -11.50
C ASN A 37 -4.88 8.04 -12.64
N LYS A 38 -5.39 8.11 -13.85
CA LYS A 38 -4.69 7.76 -15.07
C LYS A 38 -3.42 8.58 -15.31
N VAL A 39 -3.47 9.90 -15.10
CA VAL A 39 -2.31 10.79 -15.29
C VAL A 39 -1.16 10.40 -14.36
N ASN A 40 -1.45 10.16 -13.09
CA ASN A 40 -0.48 9.72 -12.09
C ASN A 40 0.06 8.32 -12.42
N PHE A 41 -0.77 7.43 -12.98
CA PHE A 41 -0.32 6.12 -13.44
C PHE A 41 0.66 6.25 -14.62
N GLU A 42 0.39 7.11 -15.59
CA GLU A 42 1.28 7.40 -16.71
C GLU A 42 2.62 7.98 -16.23
N HIS A 43 2.59 8.94 -15.30
CA HIS A 43 3.79 9.47 -14.67
C HIS A 43 4.59 8.39 -13.93
N LEU A 44 3.92 7.54 -13.15
CA LEU A 44 4.57 6.43 -12.47
C LEU A 44 5.26 5.49 -13.47
N CYS A 45 4.59 5.15 -14.56
CA CYS A 45 5.20 4.33 -15.61
C CYS A 45 6.38 5.05 -16.28
N ALA A 46 6.33 6.37 -16.45
CA ALA A 46 7.45 7.14 -17.00
C ALA A 46 8.68 7.17 -16.08
N THR A 47 8.49 7.07 -14.76
CA THR A 47 9.61 7.05 -13.79
C THR A 47 10.33 5.71 -13.68
N VAL A 48 9.74 4.62 -14.16
CA VAL A 48 10.25 3.26 -13.93
C VAL A 48 10.70 2.63 -15.23
N ASN A 49 11.90 2.02 -15.24
CA ASN A 49 12.39 1.31 -16.41
C ASN A 49 12.34 -0.21 -16.23
N MET A 50 11.50 -0.87 -17.03
CA MET A 50 11.43 -2.33 -17.09
C MET A 50 11.60 -2.81 -18.53
N ARG A 51 12.35 -3.90 -18.71
CA ARG A 51 12.44 -4.58 -20.00
C ARG A 51 11.05 -5.08 -20.40
N ASN A 52 10.45 -4.44 -21.39
CA ASN A 52 9.22 -4.92 -22.01
C ASN A 52 9.49 -6.28 -22.69
N THR A 53 8.55 -7.19 -22.53
CA THR A 53 8.51 -8.46 -23.29
C THR A 53 7.13 -8.60 -23.91
N ASP A 54 6.97 -9.45 -24.92
CA ASP A 54 5.76 -9.54 -25.74
C ASP A 54 4.48 -9.84 -24.93
N ASN A 55 4.60 -10.48 -23.76
CA ASN A 55 3.48 -10.78 -22.85
C ASN A 55 3.46 -9.92 -21.57
N ARG A 56 4.36 -8.94 -21.45
CA ARG A 56 4.54 -8.14 -20.23
C ARG A 56 5.11 -6.77 -20.59
N SER A 57 4.21 -5.83 -20.77
CA SER A 57 4.55 -4.42 -20.75
C SER A 57 4.73 -3.93 -19.31
N LEU A 58 5.49 -2.85 -19.16
CA LEU A 58 5.62 -2.09 -17.92
C LEU A 58 4.26 -1.73 -17.33
N SER A 59 3.36 -1.16 -18.15
CA SER A 59 2.01 -0.75 -17.71
C SER A 59 1.19 -1.92 -17.17
N MET A 60 1.26 -3.10 -17.80
CA MET A 60 0.57 -4.29 -17.29
C MET A 60 1.17 -4.79 -15.98
N ALA A 61 2.49 -4.74 -15.83
CA ALA A 61 3.16 -5.18 -14.62
C ALA A 61 2.88 -4.25 -13.43
N VAL A 62 2.98 -2.94 -13.64
CA VAL A 62 2.69 -1.91 -12.65
C VAL A 62 1.19 -1.91 -12.31
N GLY A 63 0.31 -1.95 -13.32
CA GLY A 63 -1.14 -2.03 -13.12
C GLY A 63 -1.55 -3.28 -12.33
N CYS A 64 -1.01 -4.45 -12.67
CA CYS A 64 -1.26 -5.69 -11.92
C CYS A 64 -0.80 -5.60 -10.47
N LEU A 65 0.35 -4.98 -10.21
CA LEU A 65 0.83 -4.76 -8.85
C LEU A 65 -0.06 -3.81 -8.06
N LEU A 66 -0.48 -2.70 -8.65
CA LEU A 66 -1.37 -1.75 -7.98
C LEU A 66 -2.74 -2.40 -7.66
N VAL A 67 -3.29 -3.19 -8.58
CA VAL A 67 -4.52 -3.97 -8.34
C VAL A 67 -4.32 -4.98 -7.21
N LYS A 68 -3.19 -5.70 -7.19
CA LYS A 68 -2.84 -6.64 -6.11
C LYS A 68 -2.80 -5.93 -4.75
N LEU A 69 -2.21 -4.74 -4.68
CA LEU A 69 -2.08 -3.96 -3.46
C LEU A 69 -3.40 -3.33 -3.01
N ARG A 70 -4.24 -2.90 -3.96
CA ARG A 70 -5.51 -2.23 -3.69
C ARG A 70 -6.62 -3.19 -3.29
N LEU A 71 -6.77 -4.30 -4.03
CA LEU A 71 -7.88 -5.23 -3.87
C LEU A 71 -7.50 -6.49 -3.07
N GLY A 72 -6.21 -6.76 -2.88
CA GLY A 72 -5.76 -7.93 -2.11
C GLY A 72 -5.94 -9.27 -2.82
N GLU A 73 -6.43 -9.28 -4.07
CA GLU A 73 -6.83 -10.49 -4.81
C GLU A 73 -5.72 -11.55 -4.93
N PRO A 74 -6.04 -12.85 -4.89
CA PRO A 74 -5.04 -13.91 -5.08
C PRO A 74 -4.51 -13.96 -6.52
N ASN A 75 -3.29 -14.46 -6.70
CA ASN A 75 -2.63 -14.50 -8.02
C ASN A 75 -3.39 -15.32 -9.08
N THR A 76 -4.23 -16.26 -8.66
CA THR A 76 -5.11 -17.02 -9.57
C THR A 76 -6.19 -16.14 -10.17
N VAL A 77 -6.82 -15.27 -9.37
CA VAL A 77 -7.84 -14.31 -9.83
C VAL A 77 -7.18 -13.28 -10.74
N LEU A 78 -6.01 -12.77 -10.37
CA LEU A 78 -5.26 -11.84 -11.23
C LEU A 78 -4.87 -12.47 -12.58
N ALA A 79 -4.48 -13.76 -12.60
CA ALA A 79 -4.19 -14.45 -13.85
C ALA A 79 -5.42 -14.46 -14.77
N THR A 80 -6.62 -14.70 -14.22
CA THR A 80 -7.87 -14.64 -14.97
C THR A 80 -8.20 -13.22 -15.43
N LEU A 81 -8.15 -12.23 -14.54
CA LEU A 81 -8.51 -10.84 -14.85
C LEU A 81 -7.63 -10.24 -15.95
N PHE A 82 -6.32 -10.45 -15.87
CA PHE A 82 -5.36 -9.91 -16.84
C PHE A 82 -5.09 -10.87 -18.02
N SER A 83 -5.73 -12.04 -18.06
CA SER A 83 -5.47 -13.10 -19.03
C SER A 83 -3.99 -13.53 -19.11
N PHE A 84 -3.32 -13.62 -17.96
CA PHE A 84 -1.99 -14.21 -17.88
C PHE A 84 -2.06 -15.75 -17.92
N SER A 85 -0.99 -16.38 -18.42
CA SER A 85 -0.95 -17.83 -18.63
C SER A 85 -1.19 -18.64 -17.34
N ASP A 86 -0.63 -18.21 -16.21
CA ASP A 86 -0.77 -18.91 -14.94
C ASP A 86 -0.37 -18.05 -13.71
N LYS A 87 -0.71 -18.52 -12.51
CA LYS A 87 -0.43 -17.82 -11.24
C LYS A 87 1.06 -17.60 -10.93
N ARG A 88 1.97 -18.42 -11.46
CA ARG A 88 3.42 -18.24 -11.28
C ARG A 88 3.92 -17.11 -12.15
N THR A 89 3.43 -17.03 -13.39
CA THR A 89 3.66 -15.88 -14.27
C THR A 89 3.27 -14.58 -13.58
N VAL A 90 2.11 -14.54 -12.92
CA VAL A 90 1.69 -13.37 -12.10
C VAL A 90 2.69 -13.05 -11.00
N GLY A 91 3.15 -14.04 -10.23
CA GLY A 91 4.18 -13.84 -9.20
C GLY A 91 5.44 -13.17 -9.76
N HIS A 92 5.98 -13.70 -10.86
CA HIS A 92 7.14 -13.11 -11.54
C HIS A 92 6.86 -11.70 -12.10
N ILE A 93 5.62 -11.43 -12.52
CA ILE A 93 5.19 -10.11 -12.98
C ILE A 93 5.24 -9.10 -11.83
N LEU A 94 4.63 -9.46 -10.70
CA LEU A 94 4.60 -8.65 -9.49
C LEU A 94 6.00 -8.40 -8.92
N ASP A 95 6.85 -9.42 -8.89
CA ASP A 95 8.19 -9.30 -8.32
C ASP A 95 9.07 -8.31 -9.09
N ARG A 96 9.08 -8.34 -10.44
CA ARG A 96 9.87 -7.31 -11.13
C ARG A 96 9.24 -5.93 -11.08
N ALA A 97 7.91 -5.81 -11.06
CA ALA A 97 7.27 -4.51 -10.86
C ALA A 97 7.68 -3.92 -9.50
N ARG A 98 7.66 -4.73 -8.45
CA ARG A 98 8.13 -4.36 -7.11
C ARG A 98 9.60 -3.93 -7.12
N ILE A 99 10.49 -4.76 -7.68
CA ILE A 99 11.92 -4.46 -7.73
C ILE A 99 12.18 -3.16 -8.52
N ALA A 100 11.50 -2.96 -9.64
CA ALA A 100 11.68 -1.77 -10.46
C ALA A 100 11.20 -0.50 -9.73
N LEU A 101 10.05 -0.56 -9.06
CA LEU A 101 9.57 0.55 -8.23
C LEU A 101 10.51 0.85 -7.05
N LEU A 102 11.00 -0.19 -6.36
CA LEU A 102 11.96 -0.03 -5.26
C LEU A 102 13.28 0.60 -5.73
N ARG A 103 13.69 0.32 -6.97
CA ARG A 103 14.94 0.84 -7.55
C ARG A 103 14.78 2.26 -8.10
N ASP A 104 13.72 2.54 -8.85
CA ASP A 104 13.60 3.75 -9.66
C ASP A 104 12.63 4.79 -9.08
N PHE A 105 11.62 4.36 -8.32
CA PHE A 105 10.57 5.26 -7.84
C PHE A 105 10.76 5.62 -6.36
N VAL A 106 10.97 4.62 -5.50
CA VAL A 106 11.00 4.79 -4.04
C VAL A 106 12.10 5.75 -3.55
N PRO A 107 13.35 5.71 -4.05
CA PRO A 107 14.40 6.60 -3.57
C PRO A 107 14.05 8.08 -3.78
N ASP A 108 13.48 8.39 -4.94
CA ASP A 108 13.20 9.77 -5.36
C ASP A 108 11.83 10.27 -4.88
N ASN A 109 10.95 9.40 -4.39
CA ASN A 109 9.55 9.77 -4.08
C ASN A 109 9.04 9.32 -2.70
N LEU A 110 9.75 8.46 -1.94
CA LEU A 110 9.26 7.89 -0.67
C LEU A 110 10.30 7.81 0.46
N GLY A 111 11.57 8.21 0.26
CA GLY A 111 12.62 8.20 1.29
C GLY A 111 12.88 9.56 1.97
N PHE A 112 13.67 9.63 3.05
CA PHE A 112 14.05 10.91 3.68
C PHE A 112 14.77 11.91 2.74
N GLN A 113 15.16 11.46 1.55
CA GLN A 113 15.81 12.26 0.52
C GLN A 113 14.82 13.02 -0.38
N HIS A 114 13.55 12.57 -0.50
CA HIS A 114 12.57 13.21 -1.40
C HIS A 114 11.84 14.40 -0.78
N ILE A 115 11.95 14.57 0.54
CA ILE A 115 11.34 15.69 1.26
C ILE A 115 12.30 16.18 2.33
N THR A 116 12.78 17.42 2.18
CA THR A 116 13.67 18.02 3.18
C THR A 116 12.90 18.29 4.47
N ARG A 117 13.60 18.33 5.61
CA ARG A 117 13.00 18.71 6.90
C ARG A 117 12.24 20.04 6.79
N ASP A 118 12.79 21.01 6.08
CA ASP A 118 12.17 22.32 5.89
C ASP A 118 10.90 22.25 5.04
N GLN A 119 10.88 21.41 3.98
CA GLN A 119 9.66 21.17 3.20
C GLN A 119 8.59 20.43 4.02
N VAL A 120 8.95 19.45 4.86
CA VAL A 120 8.00 18.81 5.77
C VAL A 120 7.38 19.84 6.70
N ILE A 121 8.22 20.67 7.34
CA ILE A 121 7.76 21.71 8.27
C ILE A 121 6.90 22.73 7.54
N ASN A 122 7.24 23.12 6.31
CA ASN A 122 6.56 24.21 5.61
C ASN A 122 5.27 23.79 4.90
N GLU A 123 5.29 22.64 4.21
CA GLU A 123 4.24 22.24 3.27
C GLU A 123 3.36 21.10 3.81
N HIS A 124 3.90 20.25 4.69
CA HIS A 124 3.23 19.00 5.11
C HIS A 124 2.95 18.91 6.62
N THR A 125 3.35 19.91 7.40
CA THR A 125 3.12 19.97 8.85
C THR A 125 2.01 20.97 9.15
N ARG A 126 0.94 20.53 9.81
CA ARG A 126 -0.15 21.42 10.25
C ARG A 126 0.42 22.55 11.11
N SER A 127 -0.15 23.75 11.01
CA SER A 127 0.30 24.93 11.78
C SER A 127 0.52 24.63 13.28
N LEU A 128 -0.39 23.86 13.89
CA LEU A 128 -0.28 23.40 15.27
C LEU A 128 0.96 22.53 15.53
N VAL A 129 1.32 21.63 14.62
CA VAL A 129 2.50 20.76 14.77
C VAL A 129 3.80 21.55 14.57
N LYS A 130 3.79 22.61 13.74
CA LYS A 130 4.92 23.54 13.64
C LYS A 130 5.16 24.27 14.96
N GLN A 131 4.08 24.76 15.57
CA GLN A 131 4.14 25.38 16.89
C GLN A 131 4.65 24.39 17.95
N LEU A 132 4.15 23.16 17.97
CA LEU A 132 4.53 22.14 18.95
C LEU A 132 5.97 21.64 18.84
N LEU A 133 6.52 21.51 17.63
CA LEU A 133 7.81 20.85 17.40
C LEU A 133 8.97 21.80 17.07
N CYS A 134 8.69 22.99 16.56
CA CYS A 134 9.72 23.94 16.11
C CYS A 134 9.86 25.14 17.03
N ASP A 135 8.76 25.60 17.61
CA ASP A 135 8.74 26.71 18.55
C ASP A 135 8.88 26.10 19.95
N GLY A 136 10.07 26.15 20.55
CA GLY A 136 10.37 25.62 21.90
C GLY A 136 9.57 26.27 23.05
N THR A 137 8.46 26.91 22.74
CA THR A 137 7.45 27.39 23.67
C THR A 137 6.80 26.20 24.37
N LYS A 138 6.76 26.26 25.70
CA LYS A 138 6.05 25.27 26.51
C LYS A 138 4.55 25.43 26.27
N ILE A 139 4.02 24.70 25.30
CA ILE A 139 2.60 24.73 24.99
C ILE A 139 1.87 23.93 26.06
N ASN A 140 1.02 24.59 26.84
CA ASN A 140 0.14 23.89 27.76
C ASN A 140 -0.92 23.15 26.95
N ALA A 141 -0.86 21.82 26.94
CA ALA A 141 -1.80 20.95 26.23
C ALA A 141 -3.27 21.22 26.62
N SER A 142 -3.53 21.79 27.81
CA SER A 142 -4.88 22.11 28.25
C SER A 142 -5.53 23.26 27.48
N THR A 143 -4.76 24.11 26.79
CA THR A 143 -5.26 25.31 26.11
C THR A 143 -5.36 25.14 24.59
N THR A 144 -4.59 24.23 23.99
CA THR A 144 -4.50 24.10 22.52
C THR A 144 -5.41 23.04 21.90
N VAL A 145 -5.83 22.03 22.66
CA VAL A 145 -6.79 21.02 22.21
C VAL A 145 -7.77 20.72 23.35
N PRO A 146 -8.82 21.55 23.53
CA PRO A 146 -9.73 21.43 24.67
C PRO A 146 -10.46 20.08 24.70
N ASP A 147 -10.66 19.47 23.52
CA ASP A 147 -11.34 18.18 23.35
C ASP A 147 -10.41 16.97 23.43
N PHE A 148 -9.10 17.17 23.66
CA PHE A 148 -8.19 16.04 23.82
C PHE A 148 -8.43 15.35 25.17
N PRO A 149 -8.58 14.02 25.21
CA PRO A 149 -8.91 13.30 26.43
C PRO A 149 -7.79 13.46 27.47
N LYS A 150 -8.17 13.99 28.64
CA LYS A 150 -7.27 14.09 29.81
C LYS A 150 -7.44 12.84 30.64
N LEU A 151 -6.52 11.89 30.48
CA LEU A 151 -6.53 10.63 31.20
C LEU A 151 -5.63 10.72 32.43
N THR A 152 -6.12 10.27 33.58
CA THR A 152 -5.29 10.07 34.77
C THR A 152 -4.43 8.80 34.60
N GLU A 153 -3.41 8.64 35.44
CA GLU A 153 -2.58 7.42 35.43
C GLU A 153 -3.43 6.14 35.55
N ASP A 154 -4.46 6.16 36.40
CA ASP A 154 -5.38 5.03 36.55
C ASP A 154 -6.19 4.75 35.29
N ASN A 155 -6.64 5.79 34.58
CA ASN A 155 -7.34 5.62 33.29
C ASN A 155 -6.40 5.10 32.20
N LEU A 156 -5.14 5.54 32.21
CA LEU A 156 -4.12 5.02 31.31
C LEU A 156 -3.88 3.54 31.59
N ARG A 157 -3.72 3.15 32.86
CA ARG A 157 -3.57 1.75 33.27
C ARG A 157 -4.73 0.88 32.82
N GLU A 158 -5.97 1.35 32.95
CA GLU A 158 -7.15 0.60 32.54
C GLU A 158 -7.20 0.37 31.01
N ILE A 159 -6.78 1.37 30.23
CA ILE A 159 -6.72 1.28 28.76
C ILE A 159 -5.51 0.47 28.27
N THR A 160 -4.36 0.55 28.95
CA THR A 160 -3.11 -0.06 28.50
C THR A 160 -2.84 -1.43 29.11
N LEU A 161 -3.42 -1.80 30.26
CA LEU A 161 -3.18 -3.09 30.91
C LEU A 161 -4.29 -4.12 30.65
N GLY A 162 -5.17 -3.84 29.68
CA GLY A 162 -6.21 -4.77 29.26
C GLY A 162 -5.65 -6.07 28.66
N VAL A 163 -6.47 -7.12 28.73
CA VAL A 163 -6.17 -8.47 28.20
C VAL A 163 -5.67 -8.46 26.74
N PHE A 164 -6.09 -7.46 25.97
CA PHE A 164 -5.64 -7.23 24.60
C PHE A 164 -4.15 -6.88 24.52
N GLN A 165 -3.64 -5.99 25.38
CA GLN A 165 -2.21 -5.64 25.39
C GLN A 165 -1.34 -6.80 25.88
N LEU A 166 -1.83 -7.59 26.86
CA LEU A 166 -1.17 -8.83 27.28
C LEU A 166 -1.10 -9.88 26.16
N LYS A 167 -2.15 -10.00 25.35
CA LYS A 167 -2.14 -10.87 24.16
C LYS A 167 -1.18 -10.35 23.09
N GLN A 168 -1.12 -9.03 22.88
CA GLN A 168 -0.19 -8.43 21.94
C GLN A 168 1.27 -8.60 22.40
N ALA A 169 1.56 -8.47 23.69
CA ALA A 169 2.89 -8.72 24.27
C ALA A 169 3.35 -10.18 24.09
N ARG A 170 2.44 -11.15 24.22
CA ARG A 170 2.73 -12.56 23.88
C ARG A 170 3.02 -12.76 22.40
N SER A 171 2.23 -12.17 21.50
CA SER A 171 2.53 -12.24 20.06
C SER A 171 3.86 -11.56 19.71
N TYR A 172 4.16 -10.42 20.33
CA TYR A 172 5.40 -9.68 20.11
C TYR A 172 6.64 -10.47 20.57
N THR A 173 6.59 -11.05 21.78
CA THR A 173 7.66 -11.93 22.27
C THR A 173 7.85 -13.13 21.35
N ILE A 174 6.76 -13.79 20.92
CA ILE A 174 6.84 -14.94 19.99
C ILE A 174 7.49 -14.56 18.64
N GLU A 175 7.16 -13.40 18.08
CA GLU A 175 7.78 -12.93 16.82
C GLU A 175 9.28 -12.59 16.96
N HIS A 176 9.74 -12.24 18.16
CA HIS A 176 11.13 -11.80 18.40
C HIS A 176 11.97 -12.84 19.18
N ILE A 177 11.43 -14.04 19.43
CA ILE A 177 12.09 -15.14 20.17
C ILE A 177 12.96 -16.05 19.27
N THR A 178 13.00 -15.83 17.96
CA THR A 178 13.93 -16.55 17.05
C THR A 178 14.44 -15.58 15.99
N ASP A 179 15.72 -15.21 15.97
CA ASP A 179 16.72 -16.01 15.25
C ASP A 179 18.13 -16.09 15.90
N ASP A 180 18.39 -15.44 17.05
CA ASP A 180 19.74 -15.42 17.66
C ASP A 180 19.76 -15.66 19.20
N GLY A 181 18.84 -16.48 19.71
CA GLY A 181 19.08 -17.39 20.84
C GLY A 181 19.72 -16.93 22.16
N ASP A 182 19.84 -15.63 22.46
CA ASP A 182 20.33 -15.15 23.76
C ASP A 182 19.19 -14.55 24.58
N ASP A 183 18.66 -15.39 25.46
CA ASP A 183 17.73 -15.03 26.52
C ASP A 183 18.39 -14.07 27.53
N ILE A 184 17.85 -12.86 27.68
CA ILE A 184 17.88 -12.19 28.98
C ILE A 184 16.50 -12.34 29.59
N VAL A 185 16.26 -13.50 30.20
CA VAL A 185 15.25 -13.59 31.27
C VAL A 185 15.91 -12.98 32.51
N PRO A 186 15.41 -11.87 33.09
CA PRO A 186 15.74 -11.56 34.45
C PRO A 186 15.03 -12.60 35.31
N ASP A 187 15.81 -13.46 35.96
CA ASP A 187 15.34 -14.25 37.10
C ASP A 187 14.59 -13.32 38.06
N ALA A 188 13.31 -13.59 38.25
CA ALA A 188 12.52 -12.97 39.29
C ALA A 188 11.76 -14.07 40.03
N CYS A 189 12.10 -14.17 41.32
CA CYS A 189 11.64 -15.11 42.35
C CYS A 189 10.13 -15.34 42.41
#